data_AF-A0A2V7S0H7-F1
#
_entry.id   AF-A0A2V7S0H7-F1
#
_cell.length_a   1.000
_cell.length_b   1.000
_cell.length_c   1.000
_cell.angle_alpha   90.00
_cell.angle_beta   90.00
_cell.angle_gamma   90.00
#
_symmetry.space_group_name_H-M   'P 1'
#
loop_
_entity.id
_entity.type
_entity.pdbx_description
1 polymer ?
#
loop_
_entity_poly.entity_id
_entity_poly.type
_entity_poly.pdbx_seq_one_letter_code
_entity_poly.pdbx_strand_id
1 'polypeptide(L)'
;MPEWARSNIVGIARRKTLNTHQADIPLITQPHGLGSGYALLDAHAFRNAMNVLIARERSIFTIVVIRPQMPGGTLALGEILLRQLRRGSGDLVGYLEGAVAVALRGTDHVGAVSFADRARDEWRRAGHGNLLTEIAEHPFAEQRVIELLTSDWSATAMMAPVIDDSASPDQPYRASADGRRTGTAKPQ
;
A
#
# COMPACT_ATOMS: atom_id res chain seq x y z
N MET A 1 -9.42 55.34 -22.01
CA MET A 1 -9.11 54.22 -21.11
C MET A 1 -10.12 53.10 -21.39
N PRO A 2 -9.82 52.10 -22.24
CA PRO A 2 -10.68 50.93 -22.40
C PRO A 2 -10.15 49.77 -21.55
N GLU A 3 -11.00 49.28 -20.66
CA GLU A 3 -10.76 48.09 -19.85
C GLU A 3 -10.99 46.84 -20.71
N TRP A 4 -9.94 46.04 -20.88
CA TRP A 4 -10.00 44.82 -21.67
C TRP A 4 -10.81 43.73 -20.96
N ALA A 5 -11.73 43.15 -21.74
CA ALA A 5 -12.52 41.98 -21.42
C ALA A 5 -11.66 40.78 -20.98
N ARG A 6 -11.97 40.24 -19.80
CA ARG A 6 -11.58 38.87 -19.42
C ARG A 6 -12.80 37.97 -19.51
N SER A 7 -12.89 37.25 -20.61
CA SER A 7 -13.80 36.12 -20.80
C SER A 7 -13.31 34.95 -19.95
N ASN A 8 -13.99 34.67 -18.83
CA ASN A 8 -13.80 33.44 -18.09
C ASN A 8 -14.69 32.36 -18.71
N ILE A 9 -14.09 31.53 -19.56
CA ILE A 9 -14.75 30.34 -20.09
C ILE A 9 -15.02 29.39 -18.93
N VAL A 10 -16.31 29.11 -18.77
CA VAL A 10 -16.93 28.16 -17.86
C VAL A 10 -16.63 26.74 -18.33
N GLY A 11 -15.73 26.05 -17.63
CA GLY A 11 -15.57 24.60 -17.74
C GLY A 11 -16.61 23.90 -16.87
N ILE A 12 -17.80 23.64 -17.40
CA ILE A 12 -18.76 22.70 -16.78
C ILE A 12 -18.10 21.33 -16.82
N ALA A 13 -17.53 20.92 -15.68
CA ALA A 13 -17.22 19.53 -15.43
C ALA A 13 -18.52 18.75 -15.58
N ARG A 14 -18.67 18.04 -16.70
CA ARG A 14 -19.71 17.01 -16.86
C ARG A 14 -19.47 15.97 -15.77
N ARG A 15 -20.09 16.16 -14.61
CA ARG A 15 -20.43 15.04 -13.73
C ARG A 15 -21.27 14.12 -14.61
N LYS A 16 -20.68 13.00 -15.04
CA LYS A 16 -21.47 11.84 -15.43
C LYS A 16 -22.30 11.52 -14.19
N THR A 17 -23.56 11.93 -14.21
CA THR A 17 -24.62 11.38 -13.39
C THR A 17 -24.73 9.91 -13.78
N LEU A 18 -23.92 9.07 -13.13
CA LEU A 18 -24.09 7.64 -13.22
C LEU A 18 -25.41 7.35 -12.51
N ASN A 19 -26.33 6.87 -13.34
CA ASN A 19 -27.71 6.55 -13.04
C ASN A 19 -27.82 5.77 -11.71
N THR A 20 -28.39 6.42 -10.71
CA THR A 20 -28.86 5.80 -9.47
C THR A 20 -30.01 4.87 -9.83
N HIS A 21 -29.85 3.55 -9.70
CA HIS A 21 -30.92 2.65 -9.28
C HIS A 21 -30.36 1.27 -8.91
N GLN A 22 -30.78 0.81 -7.73
CA GLN A 22 -30.57 -0.50 -7.10
C GLN A 22 -29.22 -0.77 -6.41
N ALA A 23 -29.18 -0.33 -5.15
CA ALA A 23 -28.56 -1.05 -4.03
C ALA A 23 -27.13 -1.57 -4.28
N ASP A 24 -26.16 -0.66 -4.18
CA ASP A 24 -24.73 -0.98 -4.03
C ASP A 24 -24.44 -1.55 -2.62
N ILE A 25 -25.32 -2.43 -2.13
CA ILE A 25 -25.13 -3.15 -0.88
C ILE A 25 -23.94 -4.08 -1.12
N PRO A 26 -22.86 -3.95 -0.35
CA PRO A 26 -21.71 -4.82 -0.52
C PRO A 26 -22.15 -6.28 -0.33
N LEU A 27 -21.83 -7.11 -1.33
CA LEU A 27 -22.21 -8.53 -1.36
C LEU A 27 -21.71 -9.28 -0.13
N ILE A 28 -20.54 -8.88 0.33
CA ILE A 28 -19.91 -9.36 1.55
C ILE A 28 -19.61 -8.14 2.38
N THR A 29 -20.11 -8.14 3.60
CA THR A 29 -19.81 -7.10 4.57
C THR A 29 -18.94 -7.69 5.64
N GLN A 30 -17.92 -6.95 6.06
CA GLN A 30 -17.17 -7.27 7.24
C GLN A 30 -18.14 -7.45 8.42
N PRO A 31 -18.08 -8.57 9.17
CA PRO A 31 -18.99 -8.82 10.27
C PRO A 31 -18.79 -7.77 11.38
N HIS A 32 -19.84 -7.50 12.15
CA HIS A 32 -19.76 -6.62 13.32
C HIS A 32 -19.57 -7.48 14.59
N GLY A 33 -18.59 -7.13 15.42
CA GLY A 33 -18.39 -7.74 16.73
C GLY A 33 -19.32 -7.17 17.80
N LEU A 34 -19.59 -7.96 18.83
CA LEU A 34 -20.32 -7.53 20.04
C LEU A 34 -19.49 -6.46 20.78
N GLY A 35 -19.83 -5.19 20.58
CA GLY A 35 -19.15 -4.08 21.27
C GLY A 35 -18.91 -2.80 20.48
N SER A 36 -19.31 -2.73 19.20
CA SER A 36 -19.34 -1.54 18.31
C SER A 36 -18.30 -1.44 17.18
N GLY A 37 -17.62 -2.54 16.82
CA GLY A 37 -16.60 -2.55 15.76
C GLY A 37 -16.81 -3.65 14.71
N TYR A 38 -16.15 -3.51 13.56
CA TYR A 38 -15.96 -4.62 12.63
C TYR A 38 -15.09 -5.71 13.27
N ALA A 39 -15.35 -6.98 12.97
CA ALA A 39 -14.59 -8.13 13.48
C ALA A 39 -13.71 -8.71 12.37
N LEU A 40 -12.46 -9.06 12.68
CA LEU A 40 -11.53 -9.67 11.72
C LEU A 40 -12.04 -11.03 11.23
N LEU A 41 -11.91 -11.27 9.93
CA LEU A 41 -12.16 -12.58 9.36
C LEU A 41 -10.96 -13.49 9.66
N ASP A 42 -11.22 -14.75 10.02
CA ASP A 42 -10.15 -15.75 9.99
C ASP A 42 -9.71 -16.04 8.55
N ALA A 43 -8.60 -16.77 8.40
CA ALA A 43 -8.01 -17.03 7.09
C ALA A 43 -8.95 -17.77 6.14
N HIS A 44 -9.77 -18.69 6.65
CA HIS A 44 -10.69 -19.46 5.83
C HIS A 44 -11.87 -18.60 5.39
N ALA A 45 -12.49 -17.85 6.30
CA ALA A 45 -13.58 -16.94 6.02
C ALA A 45 -13.16 -15.83 5.04
N PHE A 46 -11.97 -15.26 5.21
CA PHE A 46 -11.42 -14.26 4.30
C PHE A 46 -11.19 -14.84 2.90
N ARG A 47 -10.50 -15.98 2.79
CA ARG A 47 -10.27 -16.65 1.48
C ARG A 47 -11.58 -16.99 0.78
N ASN A 48 -12.58 -17.48 1.50
CA ASN A 48 -13.90 -17.75 0.93
C ASN A 48 -14.58 -16.49 0.40
N ALA A 49 -14.50 -15.39 1.16
CA ALA A 49 -15.02 -14.11 0.70
C ALA A 49 -14.31 -13.62 -0.56
N MET A 50 -12.97 -13.75 -0.63
CA MET A 50 -12.19 -13.39 -1.81
C MET A 50 -12.54 -14.25 -3.03
N ASN A 51 -12.74 -15.57 -2.86
CA ASN A 51 -13.16 -16.46 -3.94
C ASN A 51 -14.50 -16.02 -4.55
N VAL A 52 -15.44 -15.58 -3.71
CA VAL A 52 -16.73 -15.04 -4.18
C VAL A 52 -16.55 -13.72 -4.93
N LEU A 53 -15.62 -12.85 -4.49
CA LEU A 53 -15.30 -11.60 -5.18
C LEU A 53 -14.65 -11.87 -6.54
N ILE A 54 -13.67 -12.78 -6.62
CA ILE A 54 -12.95 -13.14 -7.84
C ILE A 54 -13.89 -13.82 -8.85
N ALA A 55 -14.74 -14.75 -8.40
CA ALA A 55 -15.71 -15.44 -9.26
C ALA A 55 -16.74 -14.50 -9.92
N ARG A 56 -16.87 -13.26 -9.44
CA ARG A 56 -17.65 -12.22 -10.12
C ARG A 56 -16.77 -11.48 -11.12
N GLU A 57 -17.02 -11.71 -12.41
CA GLU A 57 -16.32 -11.13 -13.57
C GLU A 57 -16.19 -9.59 -13.59
N ARG A 58 -16.91 -8.86 -12.74
CA ARG A 58 -16.90 -7.38 -12.67
C ARG A 58 -16.45 -6.81 -11.32
N SER A 59 -15.91 -7.63 -10.42
CA SER A 59 -15.39 -7.12 -9.15
C SER A 59 -14.07 -6.40 -9.37
N ILE A 60 -14.01 -5.14 -8.96
CA ILE A 60 -12.77 -4.34 -8.93
C ILE A 60 -12.41 -4.12 -7.48
N PHE A 61 -11.24 -4.60 -7.08
CA PHE A 61 -10.70 -4.42 -5.73
C PHE A 61 -9.18 -4.47 -5.77
N THR A 62 -8.57 -3.88 -4.76
CA THR A 62 -7.12 -3.99 -4.52
C THR A 62 -6.89 -4.74 -3.22
N ILE A 63 -6.08 -5.80 -3.25
CA ILE A 63 -5.64 -6.49 -2.05
C ILE A 63 -4.34 -5.86 -1.53
N VAL A 64 -4.30 -5.64 -0.23
CA VAL A 64 -3.12 -5.18 0.50
C VAL A 64 -2.82 -6.20 1.58
N VAL A 65 -1.69 -6.90 1.47
CA VAL A 65 -1.20 -7.78 2.54
C VAL A 65 -0.15 -7.05 3.33
N ILE A 66 -0.35 -6.97 4.65
CA ILE A 66 0.49 -6.21 5.57
C ILE A 66 0.98 -7.14 6.66
N ARG A 67 2.29 -7.14 6.92
CA ARG A 67 2.88 -7.92 7.99
C ARG A 67 3.78 -7.08 8.89
N PRO A 68 3.71 -7.26 10.22
CA PRO A 68 4.72 -6.74 11.13
C PRO A 68 6.08 -7.37 10.87
N GLN A 69 7.16 -6.59 11.01
CA GLN A 69 8.52 -7.16 10.95
C GLN A 69 8.83 -8.04 12.17
N MET A 70 8.23 -7.75 13.33
CA MET A 70 8.40 -8.52 14.56
C MET A 70 7.21 -9.47 14.77
N PRO A 71 7.45 -10.73 15.19
CA PRO A 71 6.37 -11.67 15.47
C PRO A 71 5.47 -11.17 16.62
N GLY A 72 4.19 -11.59 16.60
CA GLY A 72 3.21 -11.26 17.65
C GLY A 72 2.45 -9.95 17.45
N GLY A 73 2.80 -9.13 16.45
CA GLY A 73 2.11 -7.86 16.17
C GLY A 73 0.81 -7.99 15.35
N THR A 74 0.48 -9.17 14.84
CA THR A 74 -0.59 -9.35 13.84
C THR A 74 -1.98 -8.98 14.37
N LEU A 75 -2.25 -9.25 15.64
CA LEU A 75 -3.53 -8.87 16.29
C LEU A 75 -3.68 -7.35 16.36
N ALA A 76 -2.69 -6.65 16.92
CA ALA A 76 -2.69 -5.19 17.01
C ALA A 76 -2.76 -4.53 15.63
N LEU A 77 -2.10 -5.11 14.63
CA LEU A 77 -2.17 -4.65 13.25
C LEU A 77 -3.60 -4.76 12.71
N GLY A 78 -4.26 -5.90 12.93
CA GLY A 78 -5.65 -6.10 12.52
C GLY A 78 -6.59 -5.05 13.12
N GLU A 79 -6.42 -4.72 14.39
CA GLU A 79 -7.21 -3.66 15.06
C GLU A 79 -6.97 -2.28 14.45
N ILE A 80 -5.71 -1.93 14.16
CA ILE A 80 -5.36 -0.68 13.47
C ILE A 80 -6.04 -0.61 12.10
N LEU A 81 -5.95 -1.68 11.31
CA LEU A 81 -6.51 -1.71 9.96
C LEU A 81 -8.04 -1.63 9.97
N LEU A 82 -8.71 -2.31 10.90
CA LEU A 82 -10.16 -2.22 11.06
C LEU A 82 -10.65 -0.80 11.37
N ARG A 83 -9.92 -0.03 12.18
CA ARG A 83 -10.28 1.37 12.49
C ARG A 83 -10.18 2.29 11.29
N GLN A 84 -9.36 1.94 10.30
CA GLN A 84 -9.16 2.74 9.09
C GLN A 84 -10.15 2.42 7.97
N LEU A 85 -10.91 1.32 8.07
CA LEU A 85 -11.89 0.97 7.06
C LEU A 85 -13.09 1.94 7.04
N ARG A 86 -13.60 2.19 5.83
CA ARG A 86 -14.83 2.96 5.65
C ARG A 86 -16.03 2.09 6.00
N ARG A 87 -16.95 2.63 6.80
CA ARG A 87 -18.19 1.91 7.09
C ARG A 87 -19.01 1.73 5.82
N GLY A 88 -19.39 0.48 5.52
CA GLY A 88 -20.27 0.14 4.40
C GLY A 88 -19.65 0.20 3.00
N SER A 89 -18.31 0.30 2.86
CA SER A 89 -17.63 0.27 1.55
C SER A 89 -17.61 -1.13 0.90
N GLY A 90 -17.80 -2.18 1.71
CA GLY A 90 -17.53 -3.55 1.28
C GLY A 90 -16.06 -3.93 1.36
N ASP A 91 -15.24 -3.12 2.02
CA ASP A 91 -13.86 -3.49 2.33
C ASP A 91 -13.86 -4.65 3.33
N LEU A 92 -12.93 -5.57 3.16
CA LEU A 92 -12.77 -6.74 4.02
C LEU A 92 -11.39 -6.75 4.65
N VAL A 93 -11.29 -7.21 5.89
CA VAL A 93 -10.02 -7.44 6.57
C VAL A 93 -10.02 -8.84 7.17
N GLY A 94 -8.96 -9.59 6.92
CA GLY A 94 -8.81 -10.92 7.48
C GLY A 94 -7.37 -11.28 7.77
N TYR A 95 -7.20 -12.29 8.61
CA TYR A 95 -5.89 -12.87 8.88
C TYR A 95 -5.43 -13.72 7.69
N LEU A 96 -4.15 -13.62 7.38
CA LEU A 96 -3.41 -14.67 6.68
C LEU A 96 -2.30 -15.12 7.63
N GLU A 97 -1.79 -16.34 7.49
CA GLU A 97 -0.83 -16.94 8.43
C GLU A 97 0.41 -16.04 8.64
N GLY A 98 0.45 -15.24 9.71
CA GLY A 98 1.53 -14.27 9.98
C GLY A 98 1.35 -12.87 9.36
N ALA A 99 0.24 -12.59 8.69
CA ALA A 99 -0.07 -11.29 8.08
C ALA A 99 -1.55 -10.89 8.26
N VAL A 100 -1.88 -9.66 7.90
CA VAL A 100 -3.26 -9.20 7.78
C VAL A 100 -3.49 -8.76 6.33
N ALA A 101 -4.53 -9.29 5.71
CA ALA A 101 -4.94 -8.92 4.37
C ALA A 101 -6.14 -7.97 4.42
N VAL A 102 -6.14 -6.97 3.55
CA VAL A 102 -7.23 -6.01 3.35
C VAL A 102 -7.63 -6.06 1.89
N ALA A 103 -8.90 -6.28 1.60
CA ALA A 103 -9.46 -6.12 0.26
C ALA A 103 -10.22 -4.78 0.21
N LEU A 104 -9.72 -3.83 -0.58
CA LEU A 104 -10.28 -2.49 -0.73
C LEU A 104 -11.14 -2.44 -2.00
N ARG A 105 -12.47 -2.38 -1.85
CA ARG A 105 -13.39 -2.40 -2.99
C ARG A 105 -13.37 -1.06 -3.72
N GLY A 106 -13.29 -1.10 -5.05
CA GLY A 106 -13.30 0.11 -5.89
C GLY A 106 -12.13 1.06 -5.65
N THR A 107 -11.06 0.58 -5.01
CA THR A 107 -9.84 1.34 -4.72
C THR A 107 -8.76 0.93 -5.70
N ASP A 108 -8.08 1.92 -6.28
CA ASP A 108 -6.94 1.74 -7.18
C ASP A 108 -5.62 1.63 -6.41
N HIS A 109 -4.52 1.42 -7.13
CA HIS A 109 -3.19 1.21 -6.59
C HIS A 109 -2.75 2.40 -5.74
N VAL A 110 -3.00 3.62 -6.23
CA VAL A 110 -2.62 4.85 -5.53
C VAL A 110 -3.37 4.98 -4.21
N GLY A 111 -4.67 4.68 -4.22
CA GLY A 111 -5.49 4.64 -3.01
C GLY A 111 -5.03 3.56 -2.03
N ALA A 112 -4.64 2.39 -2.52
CA ALA A 112 -4.12 1.29 -1.72
C ALA A 112 -2.74 1.58 -1.10
N VAL A 113 -1.83 2.20 -1.86
CA VAL A 113 -0.54 2.69 -1.35
C VAL A 113 -0.78 3.74 -0.25
N SER A 114 -1.66 4.71 -0.52
CA SER A 114 -2.04 5.73 0.47
C SER A 114 -2.66 5.12 1.73
N PHE A 115 -3.43 4.04 1.60
CA PHE A 115 -3.96 3.28 2.73
C PHE A 115 -2.84 2.60 3.53
N ALA A 116 -1.93 1.91 2.86
CA ALA A 116 -0.79 1.26 3.49
C ALA A 116 0.13 2.26 4.23
N ASP A 117 0.34 3.45 3.67
CA ASP A 117 1.15 4.48 4.31
C ASP A 117 0.51 5.00 5.61
N ARG A 118 -0.81 5.23 5.62
CA ARG A 118 -1.52 5.58 6.86
C ARG A 118 -1.44 4.48 7.90
N ALA A 119 -1.52 3.21 7.49
CA ALA A 119 -1.34 2.06 8.38
C ALA A 119 0.09 2.03 8.97
N ARG A 120 1.12 2.25 8.16
CA ARG A 120 2.53 2.35 8.60
C ARG A 120 2.74 3.49 9.59
N ASP A 121 2.12 4.64 9.35
CA ASP A 121 2.27 5.81 10.21
C ASP A 121 1.55 5.62 11.55
N GLU A 122 0.38 4.98 11.58
CA GLU A 122 -0.28 4.61 12.83
C GLU A 122 0.54 3.55 13.59
N TRP A 123 1.05 2.52 12.89
CA TRP A 123 1.87 1.46 13.47
C TRP A 123 3.17 1.99 14.10
N ARG A 124 3.88 2.90 13.41
CA ARG A 124 5.07 3.58 13.94
C ARG A 124 4.74 4.45 15.14
N ARG A 125 3.65 5.23 15.09
CA ARG A 125 3.22 6.07 16.22
C ARG A 125 2.87 5.24 17.45
N ALA A 126 2.39 4.03 17.28
CA ALA A 126 2.15 3.07 18.36
C ALA A 126 3.43 2.39 18.89
N GLY A 127 4.61 2.67 18.31
CA GLY A 127 5.90 2.16 18.77
C GLY A 127 6.20 0.73 18.31
N HIS A 128 5.49 0.20 17.31
CA HIS A 128 5.61 -1.20 16.90
C HIS A 128 6.64 -1.46 15.76
N GLY A 129 7.41 -0.44 15.36
CA GLY A 129 8.45 -0.56 14.34
C GLY A 129 7.94 -0.46 12.90
N ASN A 130 8.42 -1.33 12.01
CA ASN A 130 8.12 -1.28 10.58
C ASN A 130 7.12 -2.35 10.14
N LEU A 131 6.42 -2.06 9.04
CA LEU A 131 5.54 -2.99 8.34
C LEU A 131 6.09 -3.29 6.95
N LEU A 132 5.93 -4.53 6.52
CA LEU A 132 6.12 -4.94 5.13
C LEU A 132 4.75 -5.03 4.47
N THR A 133 4.66 -4.65 3.20
CA THR A 133 3.38 -4.52 2.48
C THR A 133 3.54 -5.02 1.06
N GLU A 134 2.56 -5.79 0.60
CA GLU A 134 2.43 -6.20 -0.78
C GLU A 134 1.03 -5.82 -1.28
N ILE A 135 0.95 -5.34 -2.52
CA ILE A 135 -0.28 -4.81 -3.13
C ILE A 135 -0.49 -5.46 -4.48
N ALA A 136 -1.72 -5.88 -4.77
CA ALA A 136 -2.12 -6.35 -6.10
C ALA A 136 -3.56 -5.95 -6.41
N GLU A 137 -3.83 -5.67 -7.69
CA GLU A 137 -5.14 -5.21 -8.15
C GLU A 137 -5.86 -6.31 -8.91
N HIS A 138 -7.17 -6.47 -8.68
CA HIS A 138 -8.05 -7.30 -9.49
C HIS A 138 -8.93 -6.42 -10.39
N PRO A 139 -9.12 -6.76 -11.68
CA PRO A 139 -8.66 -7.98 -12.36
C PRO A 139 -7.25 -7.88 -12.99
N PHE A 140 -6.58 -6.73 -12.92
CA PHE A 140 -5.36 -6.47 -13.70
C PHE A 140 -4.17 -7.36 -13.33
N ALA A 141 -4.08 -7.81 -12.08
CA ALA A 141 -3.03 -8.65 -11.54
C ALA A 141 -3.63 -9.87 -10.81
N GLU A 142 -4.63 -10.52 -11.41
CA GLU A 142 -5.37 -11.65 -10.82
C GLU A 142 -4.44 -12.76 -10.31
N GLN A 143 -3.46 -13.19 -11.12
CA GLN A 143 -2.50 -14.22 -10.71
C GLN A 143 -1.74 -13.81 -9.44
N ARG A 144 -1.36 -12.52 -9.34
CA ARG A 144 -0.68 -11.99 -8.16
C ARG A 144 -1.61 -11.95 -6.94
N VAL A 145 -2.89 -11.64 -7.13
CA VAL A 145 -3.90 -11.71 -6.06
C VAL A 145 -4.00 -13.15 -5.53
N ILE A 146 -4.07 -14.14 -6.42
CA ILE A 146 -4.12 -15.57 -6.04
C ILE A 146 -2.87 -15.98 -5.27
N GLU A 147 -1.68 -15.58 -5.74
CA GLU A 147 -0.42 -15.82 -5.03
C GLU A 147 -0.46 -15.24 -3.61
N LEU A 148 -0.83 -13.96 -3.45
CA LEU A 148 -0.89 -13.31 -2.14
C LEU A 148 -1.84 -14.02 -1.16
N LEU A 149 -2.97 -14.56 -1.65
CA LEU A 149 -3.96 -15.26 -0.83
C LEU A 149 -3.52 -16.67 -0.42
N THR A 150 -2.65 -17.30 -1.22
CA THR A 150 -2.20 -18.69 -1.04
C THR A 150 -0.81 -18.82 -0.41
N SER A 151 -0.01 -17.75 -0.42
CA SER A 151 1.30 -17.69 0.21
C SER A 151 1.26 -17.98 1.71
N ASP A 152 2.31 -18.67 2.18
CA ASP A 152 2.64 -18.80 3.60
C ASP A 152 3.43 -17.56 4.07
N TRP A 153 2.73 -16.67 4.75
CA TRP A 153 3.30 -15.42 5.25
C TRP A 153 4.09 -15.59 6.55
N SER A 154 4.03 -16.77 7.16
CA SER A 154 4.77 -17.11 8.38
C SER A 154 6.21 -17.50 8.06
N ALA A 155 6.43 -18.17 6.93
CA ALA A 155 7.76 -18.59 6.46
C ALA A 155 8.57 -17.45 5.77
N THR A 156 7.88 -16.46 5.18
CA THR A 156 8.50 -15.37 4.39
C THR A 156 9.26 -14.34 5.26
N ALA A 157 9.28 -14.51 6.60
CA ALA A 157 10.10 -13.72 7.51
C ALA A 157 11.62 -13.93 7.31
N MET A 158 12.05 -15.04 6.73
CA MET A 158 13.47 -15.39 6.60
C MET A 158 14.16 -14.87 5.32
N MET A 159 13.44 -14.19 4.42
CA MET A 159 13.99 -13.74 3.13
C MET A 159 13.58 -12.30 2.76
N ALA A 160 13.65 -11.35 3.70
CA ALA A 160 13.76 -9.97 3.26
C ALA A 160 15.17 -9.75 2.71
N PRO A 161 15.38 -9.44 1.41
CA PRO A 161 16.66 -8.95 0.97
C PRO A 161 16.91 -7.66 1.75
N VAL A 162 17.97 -7.66 2.56
CA VAL A 162 18.56 -6.41 3.07
C VAL A 162 19.06 -5.68 1.84
N ILE A 163 18.23 -4.81 1.27
CA ILE A 163 18.71 -3.80 0.33
C ILE A 163 19.42 -2.78 1.21
N ASP A 164 20.71 -3.03 1.40
CA ASP A 164 21.64 -2.10 2.01
C ASP A 164 21.77 -0.90 1.05
N ASP A 165 20.99 0.15 1.31
CA ASP A 165 21.02 1.40 0.56
C ASP A 165 22.24 2.28 0.95
N SER A 166 23.36 1.63 1.28
CA SER A 166 24.66 2.24 1.52
C SER A 166 25.36 2.54 0.19
N ALA A 167 24.66 3.19 -0.74
CA ALA A 167 25.28 3.86 -1.88
C ALA A 167 25.34 5.36 -1.59
N SER A 168 26.24 5.77 -0.68
CA SER A 168 26.64 7.17 -0.54
C SER A 168 27.27 7.65 -1.85
N PRO A 169 26.70 8.65 -2.54
CA PRO A 169 27.36 9.29 -3.66
C PRO A 169 28.12 10.51 -3.14
N ASP A 170 29.27 10.28 -2.50
CA ASP A 170 30.19 11.38 -2.17
C ASP A 170 31.65 10.90 -2.26
N GLN A 171 32.14 10.85 -3.50
CA GLN A 171 33.57 10.90 -3.77
C GLN A 171 33.85 12.00 -4.80
N PRO A 172 34.21 13.22 -4.36
CA PRO A 172 34.77 14.20 -5.28
C PRO A 172 36.16 13.72 -5.75
N TYR A 173 36.29 13.57 -7.06
CA TYR A 173 37.52 13.27 -7.76
C TYR A 173 38.57 14.37 -7.48
N ARG A 174 39.46 14.12 -6.52
CA ARG A 174 40.58 15.00 -6.18
C ARG A 174 41.71 14.78 -7.20
N ALA A 175 41.81 15.66 -8.18
CA ALA A 175 42.98 15.76 -9.04
C ALA A 175 44.19 16.15 -8.19
N SER A 176 45.14 15.23 -8.03
CA SER A 176 46.43 15.50 -7.40
C SER A 176 47.33 16.20 -8.40
N ALA A 177 47.52 17.49 -8.19
CA ALA A 177 48.60 18.27 -8.78
C ALA A 177 49.68 18.46 -7.70
N ASP A 178 50.81 17.77 -7.86
CA ASP A 178 52.14 18.13 -7.34
C ASP A 178 53.12 17.07 -7.88
N GLY A 179 54.27 17.33 -8.50
CA GLY A 179 55.12 18.51 -8.54
C GLY A 179 56.56 17.99 -8.42
N ARG A 180 57.47 18.33 -9.35
CA ARG A 180 58.92 18.37 -9.02
C ARG A 180 59.77 19.13 -10.04
N ARG A 181 60.30 20.24 -9.55
CA ARG A 181 61.46 20.99 -10.05
C ARG A 181 62.73 20.16 -9.85
N THR A 182 63.66 20.25 -10.80
CA THR A 182 65.11 20.21 -10.52
C THR A 182 65.81 21.20 -11.45
N GLY A 183 66.42 22.23 -10.88
CA GLY A 183 67.36 23.10 -11.58
C GLY A 183 68.79 22.57 -11.41
N THR A 184 69.65 22.84 -12.40
CA THR A 184 71.11 22.72 -12.29
C THR A 184 71.78 23.77 -13.18
N ALA A 185 72.46 24.72 -12.50
CA ALA A 185 73.74 25.38 -12.76
C ALA A 185 74.25 25.80 -14.17
N LYS A 186 74.76 27.06 -14.18
CA LYS A 186 75.84 27.75 -14.97
C LYS A 186 76.97 26.85 -15.54
N PRO A 187 77.84 27.29 -16.49
CA PRO A 187 78.49 28.62 -16.64
C PRO A 187 78.53 29.11 -18.13
N GLN A 188 79.16 30.19 -18.60
CA GLN A 188 80.17 31.14 -18.13
C GLN A 188 79.97 32.45 -18.91
#